data_AF-A0A7S3EXA3-F1
#
_entry.id   AF-A0A7S3EXA3-F1
#
_cell.length_a   1.000
_cell.length_b   1.000
_cell.length_c   1.000
_cell.angle_alpha   90.00
_cell.angle_beta   90.00
_cell.angle_gamma   90.00
#
_symmetry.space_group_name_H-M   'P 1'
#
loop_
_entity.id
_entity.type
_entity.pdbx_description
1 polymer ?
#
loop_
_entity_poly.entity_id
_entity_poly.type
_entity_poly.pdbx_seq_one_letter_code
_entity_poly.pdbx_strand_id
1 'polypeptide(L)'
;ENLRSLHEQLRGKAGTWGVFVRLGVYNGGKLLHQLADTPLLTCDDACNPQWCTWLQTELPVCHTPRAARVCFTLWARHLGKKDGGQTPLAWVSIQLFNHKDQLVTGKYSLRMWPNGEANPIGCNMENLSVYGSEPPELFIEFDSYVLPVEMPSQGADHITNRVKTPPQPDGDELIRIKRIIDQDPLAKIEKDDQRLIWKFKHFIITYAEALPKFLQCVPWEDYRQVEEMHTTLLSWSPLKPVDALE
;
A
#
# COMPACT_ATOMS: atom_id res chain seq x y z
N GLU A 1 7.00 -20.45 23.76
CA GLU A 1 5.93 -21.30 23.19
C GLU A 1 5.45 -20.87 21.80
N ASN A 2 5.70 -19.62 21.38
CA ASN A 2 5.28 -19.04 20.09
C ASN A 2 5.77 -19.76 18.82
N LEU A 3 6.91 -20.47 18.86
CA LEU A 3 7.38 -21.29 17.73
C LEU A 3 6.76 -22.69 17.66
N ARG A 4 6.05 -23.17 18.69
CA ARG A 4 5.44 -24.52 18.66
C ARG A 4 4.33 -24.61 17.62
N SER A 5 3.52 -23.56 17.48
CA SER A 5 2.49 -23.47 16.43
C SER A 5 3.11 -23.36 15.03
N LEU A 6 4.21 -22.60 14.90
CA LEU A 6 5.01 -22.51 13.67
C LEU A 6 5.57 -23.88 13.27
N HIS A 7 6.11 -24.59 14.25
CA HIS A 7 6.67 -25.92 14.08
C HIS A 7 5.59 -26.95 13.75
N GLU A 8 4.38 -26.87 14.32
CA GLU A 8 3.26 -27.74 13.90
C GLU A 8 2.90 -27.58 12.42
N GLN A 9 2.99 -26.36 11.89
CA GLN A 9 2.78 -26.09 10.46
C GLN A 9 3.94 -26.58 9.58
N LEU A 10 5.14 -26.63 10.12
CA LEU A 10 6.35 -27.09 9.44
C LEU A 10 6.64 -28.60 9.68
N ARG A 11 6.01 -29.23 10.68
CA ARG A 11 6.27 -30.59 11.20
C ARG A 11 6.09 -31.71 10.18
N GLY A 12 5.27 -31.47 9.16
CA GLY A 12 5.06 -32.41 8.06
C GLY A 12 6.16 -32.41 6.98
N LYS A 13 7.18 -31.55 7.09
CA LYS A 13 8.16 -31.31 6.03
C LYS A 13 9.59 -31.39 6.59
N ALA A 14 10.24 -32.54 6.44
CA ALA A 14 11.64 -32.75 6.82
C ALA A 14 12.57 -31.73 6.14
N GLY A 15 13.47 -31.11 6.91
CA GLY A 15 14.54 -30.23 6.43
C GLY A 15 14.74 -28.97 7.28
N THR A 16 15.85 -28.27 7.03
CA THR A 16 16.18 -27.02 7.72
C THR A 16 15.31 -25.90 7.16
N TRP A 17 14.79 -25.03 8.03
CA TRP A 17 13.96 -23.89 7.63
C TRP A 17 14.66 -22.59 7.98
N GLY A 18 14.45 -21.57 7.14
CA GLY A 18 14.82 -20.21 7.45
C GLY A 18 13.59 -19.31 7.46
N VAL A 19 13.62 -18.24 8.26
CA VAL A 19 12.57 -17.23 8.34
C VAL A 19 13.09 -15.85 7.95
N PHE A 20 12.21 -15.07 7.35
CA PHE A 20 12.47 -13.66 7.03
C PHE A 20 11.16 -12.88 7.08
N VAL A 21 11.24 -11.57 7.32
CA VAL A 21 10.11 -10.66 7.25
C VAL A 21 10.17 -9.91 5.93
N ARG A 22 9.04 -9.85 5.25
CA ARG A 22 8.83 -9.05 4.04
C ARG A 22 7.97 -7.85 4.37
N LEU A 23 8.41 -6.68 3.94
CA LEU A 23 7.73 -5.40 4.03
C LEU A 23 7.25 -4.97 2.63
N GLY A 24 6.03 -4.45 2.56
CA GLY A 24 5.53 -3.73 1.39
C GLY A 24 4.72 -2.51 1.81
N VAL A 25 4.84 -1.43 1.04
CA VAL A 25 4.07 -0.18 1.26
C VAL A 25 3.00 -0.08 0.19
N TYR A 26 1.74 0.07 0.62
CA TYR A 26 0.57 0.00 -0.25
C TYR A 26 -0.31 1.23 -0.09
N ASN A 27 -0.97 1.63 -1.19
CA ASN A 27 -2.11 2.53 -1.16
C ASN A 27 -3.34 1.78 -1.69
N GLY A 28 -4.30 1.49 -0.81
CA GLY A 28 -5.33 0.49 -1.10
C GLY A 28 -4.69 -0.87 -1.40
N GLY A 29 -5.05 -1.47 -2.54
CA GLY A 29 -4.44 -2.72 -3.02
C GLY A 29 -3.17 -2.56 -3.87
N LYS A 30 -2.76 -1.32 -4.21
CA LYS A 30 -1.62 -1.07 -5.10
C LYS A 30 -0.33 -0.95 -4.30
N LEU A 31 0.67 -1.76 -4.64
CA LEU A 31 2.04 -1.62 -4.14
C LEU A 31 2.67 -0.32 -4.68
N LEU A 32 3.19 0.53 -3.80
CA LEU A 32 3.79 1.82 -4.17
C LEU A 32 5.24 1.69 -4.63
N HIS A 33 5.99 0.74 -4.07
CA HIS A 33 7.38 0.46 -4.45
C HIS A 33 7.73 -1.01 -4.18
N GLN A 34 8.89 -1.46 -4.66
CA GLN A 34 9.42 -2.81 -4.43
C GLN A 34 9.35 -3.28 -2.97
N LEU A 35 9.10 -4.58 -2.82
CA LEU A 35 9.10 -5.27 -1.53
C LEU A 35 10.52 -5.28 -0.94
N ALA A 36 10.62 -5.16 0.38
CA ALA A 36 11.89 -5.24 1.11
C ALA A 36 11.88 -6.46 2.02
N ASP A 37 12.93 -7.28 1.95
CA ASP A 37 13.07 -8.49 2.76
C ASP A 37 14.21 -8.32 3.76
N THR A 38 14.01 -8.81 4.99
CA THR A 38 15.11 -9.00 5.92
C THR A 38 16.03 -10.14 5.46
N PRO A 39 17.27 -10.22 5.97
CA PRO A 39 18.10 -11.41 5.79
C PRO A 39 17.38 -12.67 6.26
N LEU A 40 17.65 -13.79 5.59
CA LEU A 40 17.11 -15.09 5.96
C LEU A 40 17.84 -15.60 7.20
N LEU A 41 17.10 -15.83 8.28
CA LEU A 41 17.64 -16.42 9.51
C LEU A 41 17.28 -17.88 9.59
N THR A 42 18.27 -18.74 9.84
CA THR A 42 18.01 -20.13 10.20
C THR A 42 17.54 -20.18 11.65
N CYS A 43 16.42 -20.84 11.91
CA CYS A 43 15.82 -20.92 13.23
C CYS A 43 15.55 -22.38 13.60
N ASP A 44 15.90 -22.74 14.84
CA ASP A 44 15.52 -23.99 15.50
C ASP A 44 14.31 -23.79 16.42
N ASP A 45 13.87 -24.85 17.10
CA ASP A 45 12.64 -24.88 17.89
C ASP A 45 12.64 -23.94 19.12
N ALA A 46 13.80 -23.42 19.52
CA ALA A 46 13.98 -22.55 20.68
C ALA A 46 14.37 -21.11 20.28
N CYS A 47 14.48 -20.82 18.99
CA CYS A 47 14.97 -19.53 18.51
C CYS A 47 13.98 -18.39 18.80
N ASN A 48 14.51 -17.21 19.13
CA ASN A 48 13.76 -15.96 19.06
C ASN A 48 14.36 -15.14 17.91
N PRO A 49 13.79 -15.16 16.69
CA PRO A 49 14.43 -14.59 15.52
C PRO A 49 14.61 -13.08 15.69
N GLN A 50 15.86 -12.62 15.60
CA GLN A 50 16.23 -11.22 15.70
C GLN A 50 17.00 -10.80 14.44
N TRP A 51 16.39 -9.94 13.63
CA TRP A 51 17.04 -9.42 12.43
C TRP A 51 17.87 -8.16 12.70
N CYS A 52 17.40 -7.29 13.61
CA CYS A 52 18.05 -6.02 13.97
C CYS A 52 18.57 -5.25 12.74
N THR A 53 17.76 -5.22 11.68
CA THR A 53 18.13 -4.64 10.39
C THR A 53 17.15 -3.55 9.98
N TRP A 54 17.66 -2.52 9.34
CA TRP A 54 16.84 -1.49 8.72
C TRP A 54 16.42 -1.95 7.33
N LEU A 55 15.12 -1.93 7.07
CA LEU A 55 14.57 -2.10 5.73
C LEU A 55 14.33 -0.73 5.11
N GLN A 56 14.84 -0.54 3.90
CA GLN A 56 14.65 0.70 3.15
C GLN A 56 13.90 0.41 1.87
N THR A 57 12.81 1.14 1.64
CA THR A 57 12.16 1.21 0.33
C THR A 57 12.70 2.40 -0.45
N GLU A 58 12.55 2.38 -1.76
CA GLU A 58 12.95 3.51 -2.62
C GLU A 58 11.87 4.61 -2.69
N LEU A 59 10.75 4.47 -1.98
CA LEU A 59 9.69 5.47 -1.90
C LEU A 59 10.11 6.61 -0.95
N PRO A 60 10.30 7.84 -1.41
CA PRO A 60 10.60 8.96 -0.52
C PRO A 60 9.40 9.25 0.38
N VAL A 61 9.66 9.61 1.65
CA VAL A 61 8.60 9.88 2.64
C VAL A 61 7.61 10.94 2.14
N CYS A 62 8.09 12.00 1.47
CA CYS A 62 7.25 13.06 0.91
C CYS A 62 6.29 12.61 -0.20
N HIS A 63 6.58 11.48 -0.86
CA HIS A 63 5.74 10.87 -1.89
C HIS A 63 4.72 9.88 -1.32
N THR A 64 4.75 9.64 -0.01
CA THR A 64 3.84 8.71 0.65
C THR A 64 2.44 9.32 0.74
N PRO A 65 1.41 8.71 0.11
CA PRO A 65 0.06 9.23 0.21
C PRO A 65 -0.52 9.03 1.63
N ARG A 66 -1.48 9.87 2.00
CA ARG A 66 -2.16 9.83 3.32
C ARG A 66 -2.70 8.44 3.70
N ALA A 67 -3.25 7.74 2.71
CA ALA A 67 -3.85 6.42 2.86
C ALA A 67 -2.84 5.26 2.77
N ALA A 68 -1.54 5.56 2.72
CA ALA A 68 -0.49 4.56 2.70
C ALA A 68 -0.42 3.72 3.98
N ARG A 69 -0.34 2.40 3.80
CA ARG A 69 -0.16 1.41 4.86
C ARG A 69 1.09 0.58 4.59
N VAL A 70 1.74 0.14 5.65
CA VAL A 70 2.81 -0.85 5.59
C VAL A 70 2.24 -2.21 5.94
N CYS A 71 2.59 -3.20 5.16
CA CYS A 71 2.20 -4.59 5.33
C CYS A 71 3.45 -5.42 5.59
N PHE A 72 3.46 -6.14 6.71
CA PHE A 72 4.52 -7.06 7.09
C PHE A 72 4.01 -8.49 7.00
N THR A 73 4.81 -9.37 6.40
CA THR A 73 4.56 -10.81 6.39
C THR A 73 5.80 -11.54 6.86
N LEU A 74 5.65 -12.41 7.85
CA LEU A 74 6.66 -13.37 8.26
C LEU A 74 6.58 -14.58 7.33
N TRP A 75 7.69 -14.91 6.69
CA TRP A 75 7.80 -16.01 5.73
C TRP A 75 8.74 -17.10 6.24
N ALA A 76 8.39 -18.36 5.99
CA ALA A 76 9.30 -19.50 6.09
C ALA A 76 9.79 -19.91 4.69
N ARG A 77 11.06 -20.30 4.58
CA ARG A 77 11.69 -20.84 3.38
C ARG A 77 12.40 -22.15 3.71
N HIS A 78 12.16 -23.18 2.90
CA HIS A 78 12.84 -24.47 3.06
C HIS A 78 14.28 -24.41 2.52
N LEU A 79 15.26 -24.65 3.39
CA LEU A 79 16.69 -24.67 3.09
C LEU A 79 17.08 -26.07 2.61
N GLY A 80 16.86 -26.36 1.33
CA GLY A 80 17.22 -27.66 0.73
C GLY A 80 16.55 -27.97 -0.60
N LYS A 81 15.44 -27.32 -0.94
CA LYS A 81 14.82 -27.40 -2.26
C LYS A 81 15.33 -26.27 -3.17
N LYS A 82 15.75 -26.60 -4.40
CA LYS A 82 16.17 -25.62 -5.43
C LYS A 82 15.07 -24.61 -5.80
N ASP A 83 13.80 -25.00 -5.69
CA ASP A 83 12.64 -24.11 -5.88
C ASP A 83 12.16 -23.42 -4.58
N GLY A 84 12.84 -23.62 -3.45
CA GLY A 84 12.75 -22.78 -2.25
C GLY A 84 11.34 -22.34 -1.84
N GLY A 85 10.37 -23.27 -1.81
CA GLY A 85 8.98 -22.97 -1.51
C GLY A 85 8.83 -22.10 -0.26
N GLN A 86 8.24 -20.92 -0.44
CA GLN A 86 7.99 -19.96 0.62
C GLN A 86 6.58 -20.20 1.17
N THR A 87 6.43 -20.12 2.48
CA THR A 87 5.13 -20.27 3.14
C THR A 87 4.93 -19.08 4.07
N PRO A 88 3.85 -18.31 3.92
CA PRO A 88 3.58 -17.20 4.82
C PRO A 88 3.07 -17.77 6.15
N LEU A 89 3.64 -17.27 7.24
CA LEU A 89 3.41 -17.78 8.60
C LEU A 89 2.51 -16.87 9.40
N ALA A 90 2.72 -15.56 9.28
CA ALA A 90 1.94 -14.55 9.97
C ALA A 90 2.06 -13.21 9.26
N TRP A 91 1.09 -12.33 9.49
CA TRP A 91 1.07 -11.01 8.89
C TRP A 91 0.50 -9.94 9.81
N VAL A 92 0.88 -8.69 9.59
CA VAL A 92 0.28 -7.52 10.24
C VAL A 92 0.42 -6.31 9.34
N SER A 93 -0.49 -5.36 9.46
CA SER A 93 -0.43 -4.09 8.74
C SER A 93 -0.66 -2.92 9.69
N ILE A 94 -0.07 -1.77 9.34
CA ILE A 94 -0.20 -0.51 10.07
C ILE A 94 -0.31 0.65 9.09
N GLN A 95 -1.14 1.64 9.40
CA GLN A 95 -1.22 2.89 8.64
C GLN A 95 0.03 3.74 8.92
N LEU A 96 0.65 4.31 7.88
CA LEU A 96 1.81 5.20 8.07
C LEU A 96 1.42 6.53 8.72
N PHE A 97 0.20 7.01 8.50
CA PHE A 97 -0.31 8.26 9.06
C PHE A 97 -1.46 8.01 10.02
N ASN A 98 -1.33 8.48 11.25
CA ASN A 98 -2.34 8.33 12.29
C ASN A 98 -3.57 9.23 12.04
N HIS A 99 -4.55 9.23 12.94
CA HIS A 99 -5.78 10.05 12.80
C HIS A 99 -5.55 11.57 12.89
N LYS A 100 -4.36 12.01 13.30
CA LYS A 100 -3.93 13.43 13.35
C LYS A 100 -3.03 13.80 12.16
N ASP A 101 -3.01 12.95 11.13
CA ASP A 101 -2.16 13.11 9.95
C ASP A 101 -0.65 13.15 10.25
N GLN A 102 -0.24 12.55 11.38
CA GLN A 102 1.17 12.43 11.77
C GLN A 102 1.73 11.08 11.32
N LEU A 103 2.94 11.11 10.77
CA LEU A 103 3.72 9.93 10.41
C LEU A 103 4.04 9.11 11.67
N VAL A 104 3.92 7.79 11.57
CA VAL A 104 4.37 6.86 12.62
C VAL A 104 5.86 6.98 12.86
N THR A 105 6.28 7.00 14.13
CA THR A 105 7.68 7.15 14.53
C THR A 105 7.97 6.31 15.77
N GLY A 106 9.21 5.86 15.93
CA GLY A 106 9.66 5.12 17.10
C GLY A 106 9.23 3.65 17.10
N LYS A 107 9.16 3.06 18.30
CA LYS A 107 9.09 1.60 18.50
C LYS A 107 7.65 1.10 18.60
N TYR A 108 7.37 -0.02 17.93
CA TYR A 108 6.08 -0.69 17.95
C TYR A 108 6.25 -2.17 18.26
N SER A 109 5.25 -2.70 18.96
CA SER A 109 5.05 -4.13 19.19
C SER A 109 3.73 -4.50 18.53
N LEU A 110 3.76 -5.33 17.49
CA LEU A 110 2.60 -5.62 16.66
C LEU A 110 2.23 -7.10 16.75
N ARG A 111 1.05 -7.41 17.26
CA ARG A 111 0.55 -8.80 17.31
C ARG A 111 0.07 -9.23 15.93
N MET A 112 0.63 -10.31 15.40
CA MET A 112 0.39 -10.75 14.03
C MET A 112 -0.81 -11.71 13.92
N TRP A 113 -1.49 -11.66 12.77
CA TRP A 113 -2.48 -12.65 12.36
C TRP A 113 -1.76 -13.89 11.82
N PRO A 114 -2.10 -15.11 12.28
CA PRO A 114 -1.43 -16.32 11.83
C PRO A 114 -1.91 -16.74 10.41
N ASN A 115 -1.12 -17.59 9.77
CA ASN A 115 -1.51 -18.44 8.62
C ASN A 115 -1.88 -17.67 7.35
N GLY A 116 -1.17 -16.58 7.05
CA GLY A 116 -1.48 -15.80 5.87
C GLY A 116 -0.40 -14.80 5.50
N GLU A 117 -0.48 -14.35 4.26
CA GLU A 117 0.22 -13.18 3.77
C GLU A 117 -0.60 -11.92 4.12
N ALA A 118 0.09 -10.80 4.32
CA ALA A 118 -0.57 -9.53 4.53
C ALA A 118 -1.49 -9.19 3.36
N ASN A 119 -2.77 -9.00 3.64
CA ASN A 119 -3.72 -8.54 2.65
C ASN A 119 -3.77 -7.01 2.66
N PRO A 120 -3.24 -6.32 1.63
CA PRO A 120 -3.23 -4.86 1.61
C PRO A 120 -4.63 -4.24 1.53
N ILE A 121 -5.65 -4.99 1.09
CA ILE A 121 -7.05 -4.55 1.06
C ILE A 121 -7.78 -4.93 2.37
N GLY A 122 -7.22 -5.87 3.14
CA GLY A 122 -7.80 -6.39 4.36
C GLY A 122 -7.78 -5.42 5.55
N CYS A 123 -8.21 -5.93 6.69
CA CYS A 123 -8.23 -5.17 7.95
C CYS A 123 -6.81 -4.68 8.31
N ASN A 124 -6.73 -3.39 8.65
CA ASN A 124 -5.50 -2.74 9.09
C ASN A 124 -5.46 -2.68 10.61
N MET A 125 -5.31 -3.84 11.24
CA MET A 125 -5.38 -3.99 12.70
C MET A 125 -4.48 -5.14 13.14
N GLU A 126 -3.88 -5.00 14.32
CA GLU A 126 -3.18 -6.10 14.97
C GLU A 126 -4.14 -7.17 15.50
N ASN A 127 -3.60 -8.34 15.80
CA ASN A 127 -4.35 -9.46 16.35
C ASN A 127 -4.61 -9.26 17.85
N LEU A 128 -5.84 -8.86 18.18
CA LEU A 128 -6.32 -8.68 19.56
C LEU A 128 -6.88 -9.96 20.18
N SER A 129 -6.73 -11.13 19.54
CA SER A 129 -7.26 -12.37 20.11
C SER A 129 -6.64 -12.64 21.49
N VAL A 130 -7.53 -12.95 22.43
CA VAL A 130 -7.22 -13.41 23.79
C VAL A 130 -7.52 -14.91 23.93
N TYR A 131 -8.19 -15.49 22.92
CA TYR A 131 -8.58 -16.89 22.87
C TYR A 131 -7.65 -17.66 21.93
N GLY A 132 -7.02 -18.74 22.42
CA GLY A 132 -6.12 -19.60 21.64
C GLY A 132 -4.65 -19.45 22.04
N SER A 133 -3.75 -19.95 21.18
CA SER A 133 -2.30 -19.75 21.33
C SER A 133 -1.96 -18.26 21.23
N GLU A 134 -0.98 -17.81 22.00
CA GLU A 134 -0.44 -16.45 21.86
C GLU A 134 0.01 -16.22 20.39
N PRO A 135 -0.42 -15.11 19.77
CA PRO A 135 -0.02 -14.79 18.41
C PRO A 135 1.46 -14.41 18.36
N PRO A 136 2.15 -14.66 17.22
CA PRO A 136 3.48 -14.11 17.00
C PRO A 136 3.45 -12.58 17.13
N GLU A 137 4.49 -12.02 17.74
CA GLU A 137 4.62 -10.57 17.93
C GLU A 137 5.85 -10.05 17.19
N LEU A 138 5.66 -9.00 16.39
CA LEU A 138 6.70 -8.36 15.61
C LEU A 138 7.09 -7.03 16.24
N PHE A 139 8.36 -6.93 16.65
CA PHE A 139 8.95 -5.69 17.16
C PHE A 139 9.59 -4.93 16.00
N ILE A 140 9.17 -3.69 15.79
CA ILE A 140 9.72 -2.80 14.74
C ILE A 140 10.04 -1.42 15.32
N GLU A 141 10.89 -0.69 14.59
CA GLU A 141 11.21 0.70 14.86
C GLU A 141 11.11 1.48 13.55
N PHE A 142 10.30 2.54 13.56
CA PHE A 142 10.27 3.55 12.50
C PHE A 142 11.27 4.65 12.84
N ASP A 143 11.72 5.36 11.80
CA ASP A 143 12.55 6.55 11.96
C ASP A 143 11.93 7.53 12.96
N SER A 144 12.80 8.18 13.73
CA SER A 144 12.42 9.19 14.72
C SER A 144 12.91 10.55 14.27
N TYR A 145 12.05 11.56 14.37
CA TYR A 145 12.33 12.92 13.96
C TYR A 145 12.28 13.85 15.18
N VAL A 146 12.98 14.99 15.10
CA VAL A 146 13.03 15.99 16.19
C VAL A 146 11.65 16.58 16.47
N LEU A 147 10.82 16.71 15.43
CA LEU A 147 9.44 17.17 15.50
C LEU A 147 8.52 16.15 14.85
N PRO A 148 7.24 16.05 15.28
CA PRO A 148 6.24 15.24 14.58
C PRO A 148 6.18 15.62 13.10
N VAL A 149 6.31 14.62 12.22
CA VAL A 149 6.14 14.82 10.78
C VAL A 149 4.66 14.75 10.47
N GLU A 150 4.08 15.86 10.04
CA GLU A 150 2.66 16.00 9.73
C GLU A 150 2.44 16.11 8.22
N MET A 151 1.30 15.62 7.75
CA MET A 151 0.89 15.85 6.37
C MET A 151 0.68 17.36 6.14
N PRO A 152 1.06 17.86 4.95
CA PRO A 152 0.79 19.25 4.59
C PRO A 152 -0.71 19.54 4.67
N SER A 153 -1.09 20.61 5.38
CA SER A 153 -2.47 21.09 5.41
C SER A 153 -2.89 21.55 4.00
N GLN A 154 -4.07 21.13 3.55
CA GLN A 154 -4.69 21.62 2.31
C GLN A 154 -4.96 23.13 2.46
N GLY A 155 -4.03 23.99 2.04
CA GLY A 155 -4.16 25.43 2.22
C GLY A 155 -2.90 26.28 2.03
N ALA A 156 -1.72 25.68 1.88
CA ALA A 156 -0.51 26.44 1.59
C ALA A 156 -0.40 26.68 0.07
N ASP A 157 -0.85 27.86 -0.35
CA ASP A 157 -0.61 28.45 -1.67
C ASP A 157 -1.09 27.62 -2.88
N HIS A 158 -2.41 27.65 -3.12
CA HIS A 158 -2.92 27.55 -4.47
C HIS A 158 -2.42 28.76 -5.29
N ILE A 159 -1.16 28.72 -5.71
CA ILE A 159 -0.74 29.45 -6.89
C ILE A 159 -1.55 28.83 -8.01
N THR A 160 -2.69 29.43 -8.30
CA THR A 160 -3.46 29.17 -9.51
C THR A 160 -2.56 29.62 -10.66
N ASN A 161 -1.63 28.75 -11.05
CA ASN A 161 -1.02 28.82 -12.35
C ASN A 161 -2.19 28.71 -13.31
N ARG A 162 -2.66 29.88 -13.78
CA ARG A 162 -3.68 30.03 -14.80
C ARG A 162 -3.35 29.03 -15.90
N VAL A 163 -4.13 27.96 -15.95
CA VAL A 163 -3.99 26.94 -16.97
C VAL A 163 -4.15 27.67 -18.31
N LYS A 164 -3.07 27.68 -19.09
CA LYS A 164 -3.13 27.88 -20.55
C LYS A 164 -4.26 26.99 -21.04
N THR A 165 -5.12 27.50 -21.93
CA THR A 165 -6.28 26.80 -22.49
C THR A 165 -6.11 25.28 -22.46
N PRO A 166 -6.95 24.53 -21.72
CA PRO A 166 -6.74 23.11 -21.50
C PRO A 166 -6.65 22.37 -22.83
N PRO A 167 -5.75 21.38 -22.95
CA PRO A 167 -5.58 20.63 -24.18
C PRO A 167 -6.90 19.97 -24.56
N GLN A 168 -7.29 20.13 -25.82
CA GLN A 168 -8.47 19.49 -26.38
C GLN A 168 -8.05 18.18 -27.04
N PRO A 169 -8.75 17.07 -26.75
CA PRO A 169 -8.48 15.80 -27.41
C PRO A 169 -8.87 15.86 -28.89
N ASP A 170 -8.09 15.20 -29.74
CA ASP A 170 -8.48 14.97 -31.13
C ASP A 170 -9.61 13.91 -31.25
N GLY A 171 -10.07 13.63 -32.46
CA GLY A 171 -11.18 12.70 -32.70
C GLY A 171 -10.91 11.28 -32.20
N ASP A 172 -9.69 10.78 -32.38
CA ASP A 172 -9.30 9.43 -31.99
C ASP A 172 -9.08 9.34 -30.47
N GLU A 173 -8.47 10.37 -29.88
CA GLU A 173 -8.33 10.52 -28.43
C GLU A 173 -9.69 10.59 -27.74
N LEU A 174 -10.66 11.34 -28.29
CA LEU A 174 -12.03 11.42 -27.78
C LEU A 174 -12.72 10.05 -27.75
N ILE A 175 -12.65 9.30 -28.85
CA ILE A 175 -13.22 7.96 -28.94
C ILE A 175 -12.57 7.04 -27.91
N ARG A 176 -11.25 7.13 -27.74
CA ARG A 176 -10.49 6.33 -26.77
C ARG A 176 -10.84 6.67 -25.33
N ILE A 177 -10.94 7.96 -24.98
CA ILE A 177 -11.36 8.44 -23.65
C ILE A 177 -12.75 7.92 -23.31
N LYS A 178 -13.72 8.08 -24.23
CA LYS A 178 -15.08 7.61 -24.00
C LYS A 178 -15.13 6.10 -23.77
N ARG A 179 -14.39 5.33 -24.57
CA ARG A 179 -14.26 3.87 -24.38
C ARG A 179 -13.73 3.52 -22.99
N ILE A 180 -12.75 4.25 -22.47
CA ILE A 180 -12.17 4.00 -21.14
C ILE A 180 -13.18 4.35 -20.02
N ILE A 181 -13.94 5.44 -20.19
CA ILE A 181 -14.98 5.84 -19.22
C ILE A 181 -16.09 4.78 -19.15
N ASP A 182 -16.53 4.29 -20.31
CA ASP A 182 -17.61 3.30 -20.42
C ASP A 182 -17.17 1.85 -20.08
N GLN A 183 -15.89 1.62 -19.78
CA GLN A 183 -15.39 0.29 -19.44
C GLN A 183 -15.90 -0.17 -18.08
N ASP A 184 -16.14 -1.49 -17.97
CA ASP A 184 -16.49 -2.17 -16.72
C ASP A 184 -15.57 -1.73 -15.55
N PRO A 185 -16.09 -1.47 -14.34
CA PRO A 185 -15.31 -1.02 -13.19
C PRO A 185 -14.09 -1.91 -12.85
N LEU A 186 -14.20 -3.23 -13.09
CA LEU A 186 -13.15 -4.20 -12.82
C LEU A 186 -12.13 -4.31 -13.96
N ALA A 187 -12.39 -3.67 -15.10
CA ALA A 187 -11.47 -3.67 -16.23
C ALA A 187 -10.20 -2.88 -15.89
N LYS A 188 -9.05 -3.56 -16.01
CA LYS A 188 -7.74 -2.94 -15.78
C LYS A 188 -7.44 -1.93 -16.90
N ILE A 189 -7.17 -0.69 -16.51
CA ILE A 189 -6.76 0.38 -17.42
C ILE A 189 -5.26 0.22 -17.74
N GLU A 190 -4.93 0.20 -19.03
CA GLU A 190 -3.54 0.12 -19.49
C GLU A 190 -2.76 1.41 -19.16
N LYS A 191 -1.43 1.32 -19.04
CA LYS A 191 -0.60 2.48 -18.65
C LYS A 191 -0.73 3.67 -19.60
N ASP A 192 -0.89 3.42 -20.90
CA ASP A 192 -1.04 4.48 -21.89
C ASP A 192 -2.44 5.12 -21.83
N ASP A 193 -3.47 4.32 -21.53
CA ASP A 193 -4.83 4.81 -21.27
C ASP A 193 -4.88 5.66 -19.98
N GLN A 194 -4.13 5.25 -18.94
CA GLN A 194 -4.00 6.05 -17.71
C GLN A 194 -3.37 7.42 -17.98
N ARG A 195 -2.30 7.45 -18.79
CA ARG A 195 -1.65 8.70 -19.20
C ARG A 195 -2.58 9.59 -20.02
N LEU A 196 -3.40 9.00 -20.88
CA LEU A 196 -4.37 9.73 -21.69
C LEU A 196 -5.45 10.39 -20.81
N ILE A 197 -6.04 9.64 -19.89
CA ILE A 197 -7.03 10.15 -18.93
C ILE A 197 -6.43 11.26 -18.06
N TRP A 198 -5.21 11.07 -17.56
CA TRP A 198 -4.50 12.09 -16.77
C TRP A 198 -4.19 13.37 -17.58
N LYS A 199 -3.78 13.22 -18.84
CA LYS A 199 -3.52 14.34 -19.77
C LYS A 199 -4.76 15.22 -19.97
N PHE A 200 -5.93 14.59 -20.09
CA PHE A 200 -7.21 15.26 -20.38
C PHE A 200 -8.10 15.46 -19.14
N LYS A 201 -7.54 15.40 -17.93
CA LYS A 201 -8.29 15.55 -16.66
C LYS A 201 -9.18 16.79 -16.59
N HIS A 202 -8.73 17.94 -17.11
CA HIS A 202 -9.51 19.18 -17.14
C HIS A 202 -10.63 19.15 -18.19
N PHE A 203 -10.51 18.33 -19.23
CA PHE A 203 -11.57 18.12 -20.22
C PHE A 203 -12.65 17.19 -19.66
N ILE A 204 -12.26 16.12 -18.95
CA ILE A 204 -13.20 15.12 -18.42
C ILE A 204 -13.89 15.55 -17.11
N ILE A 205 -13.47 16.66 -16.49
CA ILE A 205 -14.01 17.13 -15.19
C ILE A 205 -15.54 17.36 -15.20
N THR A 206 -16.10 17.67 -16.37
CA THR A 206 -17.53 17.88 -16.55
C THR A 206 -18.33 16.58 -16.59
N TYR A 207 -17.68 15.45 -16.88
CA TYR A 207 -18.27 14.11 -16.98
C TYR A 207 -18.14 13.43 -15.61
N ALA A 208 -19.22 13.51 -14.81
CA ALA A 208 -19.21 13.02 -13.43
C ALA A 208 -18.82 11.53 -13.34
N GLU A 209 -19.33 10.73 -14.29
CA GLU A 209 -19.09 9.29 -14.44
C GLU A 209 -17.62 8.93 -14.75
N ALA A 210 -16.80 9.89 -15.19
CA ALA A 210 -15.38 9.65 -15.45
C ALA A 210 -14.54 9.61 -14.16
N LEU A 211 -15.11 10.00 -13.00
CA LEU A 211 -14.36 10.14 -11.75
C LEU A 211 -13.67 8.84 -11.30
N PRO A 212 -14.34 7.68 -11.25
CA PRO A 212 -13.70 6.45 -10.77
C PRO A 212 -12.51 6.07 -11.64
N LYS A 213 -12.66 6.17 -12.98
CA LYS A 213 -11.59 5.91 -13.93
C LYS A 213 -10.45 6.92 -13.78
N PHE A 214 -10.75 8.20 -13.59
CA PHE A 214 -9.74 9.22 -13.31
C PHE A 214 -8.92 8.89 -12.06
N LEU A 215 -9.57 8.52 -10.95
CA LEU A 215 -8.89 8.17 -9.70
C LEU A 215 -8.00 6.93 -9.82
N GLN A 216 -8.39 5.95 -10.64
CA GLN A 216 -7.56 4.79 -10.96
C GLN A 216 -6.31 5.15 -11.78
N CYS A 217 -6.32 6.27 -12.49
CA CYS A 217 -5.22 6.74 -13.33
C CYS A 217 -4.22 7.66 -12.60
N VAL A 218 -4.51 8.04 -11.35
CA VAL A 218 -3.66 8.97 -10.57
C VAL A 218 -2.31 8.33 -10.24
N PRO A 219 -1.19 9.02 -10.53
CA PRO A 219 0.13 8.58 -10.09
C PRO A 219 0.35 8.84 -8.59
N TRP A 220 -0.15 7.93 -7.74
CA TRP A 220 -0.07 8.01 -6.28
C TRP A 220 1.35 8.02 -5.69
N GLU A 221 2.37 7.73 -6.51
CA GLU A 221 3.79 7.74 -6.15
C GLU A 221 4.41 9.14 -6.26
N ASP A 222 3.66 10.14 -6.74
CA ASP A 222 4.12 11.53 -6.88
C ASP A 222 3.16 12.49 -6.16
N TYR A 223 3.67 13.20 -5.14
CA TYR A 223 2.82 14.03 -4.27
C TYR A 223 2.27 15.23 -5.02
N ARG A 224 2.99 15.73 -6.03
CA ARG A 224 2.56 16.88 -6.85
C ARG A 224 1.36 16.51 -7.71
N GLN A 225 1.34 15.28 -8.20
CA GLN A 225 0.21 14.74 -8.96
C GLN A 225 -0.98 14.43 -8.05
N VAL A 226 -0.74 13.92 -6.85
CA VAL A 226 -1.78 13.74 -5.83
C VAL A 226 -2.40 15.08 -5.41
N GLU A 227 -1.60 16.13 -5.23
CA GLU A 227 -2.06 17.48 -4.95
C GLU A 227 -2.87 18.08 -6.11
N GLU A 228 -2.43 17.89 -7.35
CA GLU A 228 -3.16 18.31 -8.55
C GLU A 228 -4.50 17.56 -8.67
N MET A 229 -4.53 16.27 -8.32
CA MET A 229 -5.76 15.50 -8.24
C MET A 229 -6.71 16.07 -7.18
N HIS A 230 -6.24 16.33 -5.96
CA HIS A 230 -7.08 16.93 -4.91
C HIS A 230 -7.66 18.28 -5.34
N THR A 231 -6.84 19.12 -5.99
CA THR A 231 -7.30 20.41 -6.54
C THR A 231 -8.36 20.20 -7.63
N THR A 232 -8.16 19.20 -8.50
CA THR A 232 -9.10 18.85 -9.58
C THR A 232 -10.43 18.36 -9.01
N LEU A 233 -10.41 17.57 -7.94
CA LEU A 233 -11.63 17.06 -7.28
C LEU A 233 -12.53 18.17 -6.74
N LEU A 234 -11.98 19.30 -6.29
CA LEU A 234 -12.76 20.43 -5.81
C LEU A 234 -13.66 21.06 -6.89
N SER A 235 -13.33 20.86 -8.17
CA SER A 235 -14.07 21.38 -9.31
C SER A 235 -14.83 20.30 -10.08
N TRP A 236 -14.87 19.06 -9.58
CA TRP A 236 -15.48 17.92 -10.27
C TRP A 236 -17.01 17.97 -10.23
N SER A 237 -17.67 17.62 -11.35
CA SER A 237 -19.13 17.52 -11.41
C SER A 237 -19.67 16.51 -10.38
N PRO A 238 -20.71 16.83 -9.61
CA PRO A 238 -21.23 15.93 -8.59
C PRO A 238 -21.77 14.62 -9.20
N LEU A 239 -21.43 13.48 -8.59
CA LEU A 239 -21.92 12.17 -8.98
C LEU A 239 -23.33 11.92 -8.43
N LYS A 240 -24.04 10.99 -9.08
CA LYS A 240 -25.28 10.45 -8.52
C LYS A 240 -24.94 9.59 -7.30
N PRO A 241 -25.85 9.49 -6.30
CA PRO A 241 -25.57 8.73 -5.09
C PRO A 241 -25.17 7.27 -5.31
N VAL A 242 -25.74 6.61 -6.32
CA VAL A 242 -25.40 5.21 -6.66
C VAL A 242 -23.98 5.10 -7.21
N ASP A 243 -23.61 6.01 -8.12
CA ASP A 243 -22.28 6.04 -8.74
C ASP A 243 -21.20 6.44 -7.71
N ALA A 244 -21.56 7.22 -6.69
CA ALA A 244 -20.67 7.63 -5.60
C ALA A 244 -20.39 6.54 -4.55
N LEU A 245 -21.04 5.36 -4.64
CA LEU A 245 -20.75 4.22 -3.77
C LEU A 245 -19.49 3.44 -4.22
N GLU A 246 -19.08 3.61 -5.48
CA GLU A 246 -17.82 3.09 -6.03
C GLU A 246 -16.61 3.90 -5.53
#